data_AF-A0A7X6ZHA5-F1
#
_entry.id   AF-A0A7X6ZHA5-F1
#
_cell.length_a   1.000
_cell.length_b   1.000
_cell.length_c   1.000
_cell.angle_alpha   90.00
_cell.angle_beta   90.00
_cell.angle_gamma   90.00
#
_symmetry.space_group_name_H-M   'P 1'
#
loop_
_entity.id
_entity.type
_entity.pdbx_description
1 polymer ?
#
loop_
_entity_poly.entity_id
_entity_poly.type
_entity_poly.pdbx_seq_one_letter_code
_entity_poly.pdbx_strand_id
1 'polypeptide(L)'
;MNKWHHLAFQCGVGTLTMYLNGVQYGAVNGHNTQTIKNQRISIGSCYQMNVHYFPGMLDEVRFSNTVRSSDWIWACYENQRADTTFVSYGEAVSQVPQGTIYIFW
;
A
#
# COMPACT_ATOMS: atom_id res chain seq x y z
N MET A 1 -0.23 -13.39 -16.40
CA MET A 1 1.07 -12.88 -15.91
C MET A 1 1.26 -11.47 -16.46
N ASN A 2 1.94 -10.57 -15.73
CA ASN A 2 1.83 -9.09 -15.79
C ASN A 2 0.52 -8.53 -15.21
N LYS A 3 0.27 -8.80 -13.91
CA LYS A 3 -0.80 -8.14 -13.16
C LYS A 3 -0.22 -7.53 -11.89
N TRP A 4 -0.73 -6.37 -11.49
CA TRP A 4 -0.44 -5.79 -10.18
C TRP A 4 -1.04 -6.66 -9.08
N HIS A 5 -0.27 -6.85 -8.01
CA HIS A 5 -0.69 -7.59 -6.82
C HIS A 5 -0.46 -6.72 -5.60
N HIS A 6 -1.45 -6.70 -4.71
CA HIS A 6 -1.31 -6.04 -3.41
C HIS A 6 -0.85 -7.07 -2.39
N LEU A 7 0.32 -6.86 -1.80
CA LEU A 7 0.90 -7.68 -0.74
C LEU A 7 0.91 -6.89 0.56
N ALA A 8 0.44 -7.51 1.64
CA ALA A 8 0.54 -6.94 2.98
C ALA A 8 1.02 -7.99 3.98
N PHE A 9 1.88 -7.55 4.89
CA PHE A 9 2.37 -8.35 6.01
C PHE A 9 1.91 -7.72 7.31
N GLN A 10 1.18 -8.50 8.10
CA GLN A 10 0.75 -8.12 9.44
C GLN A 10 1.64 -8.85 10.45
N CYS A 11 2.49 -8.11 11.14
CA CYS A 11 3.35 -8.63 12.19
C CYS A 11 2.68 -8.37 13.55
N GLY A 12 1.87 -9.33 14.00
CA GLY A 12 1.22 -9.29 15.31
C GLY A 12 2.10 -9.89 16.41
N VAL A 13 1.56 -9.98 17.62
CA VAL A 13 2.24 -10.66 18.73
C VAL A 13 2.28 -12.16 18.44
N GLY A 14 3.48 -12.70 18.19
CA GLY A 14 3.70 -14.13 17.98
C GLY A 14 3.19 -14.70 16.65
N THR A 15 2.58 -13.89 15.78
CA THR A 15 2.04 -14.33 14.49
C THR A 15 2.41 -13.36 13.37
N LEU A 16 2.95 -13.88 12.27
CA LEU A 16 3.14 -13.16 11.01
C LEU A 16 2.12 -13.66 9.99
N THR A 17 1.25 -12.78 9.51
CA THR A 17 0.22 -13.09 8.51
C THR A 17 0.53 -12.38 7.20
N MET A 18 0.46 -13.11 6.08
CA MET A 18 0.57 -12.56 4.73
C MET A 18 -0.81 -12.51 4.08
N TYR A 19 -1.08 -11.40 3.41
CA TYR A 19 -2.28 -11.19 2.61
C TYR A 19 -1.89 -10.96 1.15
N LEU A 20 -2.64 -11.57 0.23
CA LEU A 20 -2.52 -11.37 -1.21
C LEU A 20 -3.87 -10.85 -1.72
N ASN A 21 -3.84 -9.70 -2.40
CA ASN A 21 -5.04 -9.08 -2.97
C ASN A 21 -6.17 -8.92 -1.94
N GLY A 22 -5.81 -8.43 -0.74
CA GLY A 22 -6.76 -8.15 0.34
C GLY A 22 -7.23 -9.37 1.14
N VAL A 23 -6.89 -10.60 0.73
CA VAL A 23 -7.31 -11.84 1.38
C VAL A 23 -6.13 -12.50 2.09
N GLN A 24 -6.36 -13.07 3.27
CA GLN A 24 -5.33 -13.82 3.98
C GLN A 24 -4.85 -15.00 3.14
N TYR A 25 -3.56 -15.05 2.85
CA TYR A 25 -2.94 -16.15 2.11
C TYR A 25 -2.38 -17.21 3.06
N GLY A 26 -1.78 -16.79 4.18
CA GLY A 26 -1.20 -17.71 5.15
C GLY A 26 -0.68 -17.01 6.39
N ALA A 27 -0.38 -17.79 7.44
CA ALA A 27 0.15 -17.29 8.70
C ALA A 27 1.19 -18.25 9.27
N VAL A 28 2.17 -17.70 9.99
CA VAL A 28 3.18 -18.45 10.73
C VAL A 28 3.14 -18.01 12.20
N ASN A 29 3.06 -18.99 13.09
CA ASN A 29 3.09 -18.80 14.54
C ASN A 29 4.51 -18.87 15.10
N GLY A 30 4.73 -18.34 16.31
CA GLY A 30 6.03 -18.36 16.97
C GLY A 30 7.04 -17.36 16.38
N HIS A 31 6.57 -16.37 15.63
CA HIS A 31 7.41 -15.32 15.08
C HIS A 31 7.84 -14.33 16.16
N ASN A 32 9.15 -14.09 16.27
CA ASN A 32 9.71 -13.08 17.17
C ASN A 32 9.67 -11.69 16.51
N THR A 33 8.88 -10.78 17.08
CA THR A 33 8.89 -9.38 16.63
C THR A 33 10.20 -8.70 17.03
N GLN A 34 10.95 -8.18 16.06
CA GLN A 34 12.12 -7.36 16.34
C GLN A 34 11.83 -5.89 16.04
N THR A 35 12.27 -5.00 16.93
CA THR A 35 12.26 -3.57 16.64
C THR A 35 13.35 -3.27 15.64
N ILE A 36 13.01 -2.60 14.53
CA ILE A 36 14.00 -2.10 13.58
C ILE A 36 14.83 -1.03 14.30
N LYS A 37 16.12 -1.30 14.57
CA LYS A 37 17.04 -0.38 15.24
C LYS A 37 18.32 -0.22 14.42
N ASN A 38 18.59 1.00 13.92
CA ASN A 38 19.82 1.36 13.22
C ASN A 38 20.21 0.42 12.04
N GLN A 39 19.21 -0.24 11.42
CA GLN A 39 19.44 -1.14 10.30
C GLN A 39 19.10 -0.46 8.98
N ARG A 40 19.80 -0.85 7.92
CA ARG A 40 19.46 -0.48 6.56
C ARG A 40 18.15 -1.16 6.17
N ILE A 41 17.27 -0.40 5.53
CA ILE A 41 16.06 -0.91 4.90
C ILE A 41 16.34 -0.95 3.40
N SER A 42 16.10 -2.10 2.77
CA SER A 42 16.10 -2.21 1.31
C SER A 42 14.71 -2.56 0.81
N ILE A 43 14.36 -1.99 -0.34
CA ILE A 43 13.14 -2.28 -1.09
C ILE A 43 13.61 -2.75 -2.48
N GLY A 44 13.10 -3.90 -2.91
CA GLY A 44 13.48 -4.48 -4.21
C GLY A 44 14.82 -5.25 -4.21
N SER A 45 15.43 -5.49 -3.06
CA SER A 45 16.57 -6.41 -2.90
C SER A 45 16.62 -7.00 -1.49
N CYS A 46 17.57 -7.90 -1.21
CA CYS A 46 17.89 -8.27 0.16
C CYS A 46 18.69 -7.18 0.90
N TYR A 47 18.93 -7.38 2.21
CA TYR A 47 19.65 -6.47 3.10
C TYR A 47 21.05 -6.07 2.60
N GLN A 48 21.76 -6.98 1.92
CA GLN A 48 23.11 -6.73 1.40
C GLN A 48 23.11 -5.75 0.21
N MET A 49 21.95 -5.49 -0.42
CA MET A 49 21.73 -4.52 -1.51
C MET A 49 22.58 -4.75 -2.77
N ASN A 50 23.23 -5.90 -2.89
CA ASN A 50 24.09 -6.28 -4.02
C ASN A 50 23.66 -7.59 -4.67
N VAL A 51 22.65 -8.27 -4.12
CA VAL A 51 22.13 -9.56 -4.59
C VAL A 51 20.62 -9.64 -4.38
N HIS A 52 19.99 -10.66 -4.99
CA HIS A 52 18.55 -10.95 -4.87
C HIS A 52 17.63 -9.77 -5.22
N TYR A 53 17.94 -9.07 -6.31
CA TYR A 53 17.07 -8.01 -6.84
C TYR A 53 15.71 -8.58 -7.26
N PHE A 54 14.65 -7.85 -6.94
CA PHE A 54 13.30 -8.17 -7.38
C PHE A 54 13.13 -7.79 -8.86
N PRO A 55 12.85 -8.74 -9.76
CA PRO A 55 12.74 -8.47 -11.19
C PRO A 55 11.32 -8.00 -11.56
N GLY A 56 10.88 -6.89 -10.98
CA GLY A 56 9.54 -6.35 -11.17
C GLY A 56 9.38 -4.90 -10.73
N MET A 57 8.19 -4.35 -10.94
CA MET A 57 7.84 -3.01 -10.49
C MET A 57 7.22 -3.06 -9.09
N LEU A 58 7.52 -2.05 -8.28
CA LEU A 58 6.94 -1.83 -6.97
C LEU A 58 6.29 -0.45 -6.99
N ASP A 59 5.13 -0.33 -6.38
CA ASP A 59 4.40 0.92 -6.22
C ASP A 59 3.74 0.96 -4.84
N GLU A 60 3.47 2.16 -4.32
CA GLU A 60 2.73 2.40 -3.06
C GLU A 60 3.27 1.65 -1.83
N VAL A 61 4.60 1.54 -1.70
CA VAL A 61 5.24 0.85 -0.56
C VAL A 61 5.05 1.63 0.74
N ARG A 62 4.48 0.98 1.76
CA ARG A 62 4.14 1.60 3.05
C ARG A 62 4.62 0.75 4.24
N PHE A 63 4.95 1.43 5.33
CA PHE A 63 5.27 0.83 6.62
C PHE A 63 4.38 1.42 7.71
N SER A 64 3.97 0.60 8.68
CA SER A 64 3.16 1.06 9.81
C SER A 64 3.65 0.40 11.09
N ASN A 65 3.68 1.17 12.18
CA ASN A 65 3.96 0.67 13.54
C ASN A 65 2.72 0.09 14.23
N THR A 66 1.59 0.00 13.51
CA THR A 66 0.30 -0.49 14.02
C THR A 66 -0.10 -1.73 13.25
N VAL A 67 -0.51 -2.77 13.98
CA VAL A 67 -1.08 -3.99 13.41
C VAL A 67 -2.43 -3.64 12.78
N ARG A 68 -2.53 -3.67 11.45
CA ARG A 68 -3.79 -3.40 10.73
C ARG A 68 -4.66 -4.66 10.71
N SER A 69 -5.98 -4.46 10.80
CA SER A 69 -6.95 -5.54 10.67
C SER A 69 -7.02 -6.07 9.23
N SER A 70 -7.55 -7.28 9.07
CA SER A 70 -7.87 -7.87 7.76
C SER A 70 -8.75 -6.94 6.93
N ASP A 71 -9.78 -6.35 7.55
CA ASP A 71 -10.74 -5.47 6.85
C ASP A 71 -10.08 -4.21 6.33
N TRP A 72 -9.12 -3.67 7.08
CA TRP A 72 -8.35 -2.52 6.61
C TRP A 72 -7.43 -2.93 5.45
N ILE A 73 -6.75 -4.07 5.54
CA ILE A 73 -5.92 -4.57 4.44
C ILE A 73 -6.76 -4.82 3.18
N TRP A 74 -7.98 -5.35 3.33
CA TRP A 74 -8.94 -5.50 2.25
C TRP A 74 -9.34 -4.16 1.63
N ALA A 75 -9.71 -3.17 2.46
CA ALA A 75 -10.09 -1.85 1.95
C ALA A 75 -8.91 -1.10 1.28
N CYS A 76 -7.67 -1.30 1.74
CA CYS A 76 -6.47 -0.82 1.02
C CYS A 76 -6.39 -1.39 -0.39
N TYR A 77 -6.59 -2.71 -0.53
CA TYR A 77 -6.56 -3.39 -1.82
C TYR A 77 -7.69 -2.90 -2.72
N GLU A 78 -8.93 -2.84 -2.22
CA GLU A 78 -10.06 -2.35 -2.99
C GLU A 78 -9.83 -0.92 -3.45
N ASN A 79 -9.33 -0.03 -2.58
CA ASN A 79 -9.05 1.36 -2.94
C ASN A 79 -7.99 1.57 -4.04
N GLN A 80 -7.18 0.54 -4.36
CA GLN A 80 -6.09 0.65 -5.33
C GLN A 80 -6.28 -0.25 -6.57
N ARG A 81 -7.24 -1.18 -6.53
CA ARG A 81 -7.49 -2.09 -7.65
C ARG A 81 -8.17 -1.36 -8.81
N ALA A 82 -7.68 -1.59 -10.02
CA ALA A 82 -8.15 -0.90 -11.24
C ALA A 82 -9.65 -1.09 -11.54
N ASP A 83 -10.22 -2.22 -11.15
CA ASP A 83 -11.63 -2.61 -11.36
C ASP A 83 -12.45 -2.58 -10.06
N THR A 84 -12.11 -1.68 -9.13
CA THR A 84 -12.89 -1.48 -7.91
C THR A 84 -14.09 -0.56 -8.13
N THR A 85 -15.19 -0.81 -7.41
CA THR A 85 -16.30 0.13 -7.24
C THR A 85 -16.28 0.78 -5.85
N PHE A 86 -15.27 0.47 -5.03
CA PHE A 86 -15.15 0.96 -3.66
C PHE A 86 -14.90 2.47 -3.60
N VAL A 87 -14.23 3.01 -4.62
CA VAL A 87 -13.95 4.44 -4.78
C VAL A 87 -14.68 4.94 -6.00
N SER A 88 -15.49 6.00 -5.83
CA SER A 88 -16.09 6.73 -6.94
C SER A 88 -15.45 8.12 -7.02
N TYR A 89 -15.05 8.52 -8.23
CA TYR A 89 -14.59 9.88 -8.49
C TYR A 89 -15.72 10.69 -9.12
N GLY A 90 -15.84 11.95 -8.71
CA GLY A 90 -16.70 12.91 -9.40
C GLY A 90 -16.12 13.29 -10.76
N GLU A 91 -16.93 13.91 -11.61
CA GLU A 91 -16.45 14.47 -12.86
C GLU A 91 -15.36 15.53 -12.60
N ALA A 92 -14.34 15.56 -13.45
CA ALA A 92 -13.35 16.62 -13.42
C ALA A 92 -14.03 17.94 -13.80
N VAL A 93 -14.24 18.83 -12.82
CA VAL A 93 -14.87 20.12 -13.08
C VAL A 93 -13.83 21.07 -13.67
N SER A 94 -13.99 21.45 -14.94
CA SER A 94 -13.28 22.59 -15.52
C SER A 94 -14.00 23.87 -15.10
N GLN A 95 -13.76 24.35 -13.87
CA GLN A 95 -14.14 25.71 -13.53
C GLN A 95 -13.13 26.66 -14.16
N VAL A 96 -13.48 27.31 -15.26
CA VAL A 96 -12.85 28.58 -15.62
C VAL A 96 -13.22 29.56 -14.50
N PRO A 97 -12.27 30.19 -13.80
CA PRO A 97 -12.62 31.21 -12.81
C PRO A 97 -13.41 32.33 -13.48
N GLN A 98 -14.73 32.40 -13.26
CA GLN A 98 -15.53 33.54 -13.68
C GLN A 98 -15.39 34.62 -12.61
N GLY A 99 -14.31 35.41 -12.70
CA GLY A 99 -14.21 36.66 -11.95
C GLY A 99 -15.03 37.74 -12.67
N THR A 100 -15.93 38.42 -11.94
CA THR A 100 -16.64 39.61 -12.45
C THR A 100 -15.74 40.83 -12.28
N ILE A 101 -15.38 41.49 -13.39
CA ILE A 101 -14.71 42.81 -13.37
C ILE A 101 -15.79 43.90 -13.40
N TYR A 102 -15.90 44.70 -12.35
CA TYR A 102 -16.69 45.93 -12.37
C TYR A 102 -15.79 47.09 -12.78
N ILE A 103 -16.09 47.72 -13.92
CA ILE A 103 -15.49 48.99 -14.33
C ILE A 103 -16.55 50.06 -14.10
N PHE A 104 -16.23 51.02 -13.24
CA PHE A 104 -16.97 52.27 -13.13
C PHE A 104 -16.19 53.35 -13.86
N TRP A 105 -16.92 54.22 -14.57
CA TRP A 105 -16.37 55.43 -15.18
C TRP A 105 -16.28 56.57 -14.15
#